data_AF-A0A2H0W0A9-F1
#
_entry.id   AF-A0A2H0W0A9-F1
#
_cell.length_a   1.000
_cell.length_b   1.000
_cell.length_c   1.000
_cell.angle_alpha   90.00
_cell.angle_beta   90.00
_cell.angle_gamma   90.00
#
_symmetry.space_group_name_H-M   'P 1'
#
loop_
_entity.id
_entity.type
_entity.pdbx_description
1 polymer ?
#
loop_
_entity_poly.entity_id
_entity_poly.type
_entity_poly.pdbx_seq_one_letter_code
_entity_poly.pdbx_strand_id
1 'polypeptide(L)'
;MTKLNQVKNLNTLIFIASVVVAIAIVAVVLFFSDAQKASTYTVADFPDAASVVGDPEVIQTRVDKINEYYSQLGSNGGADDFIYWMNIGLMKRNLADYRGAEGAWQEALNHGRNSVVFGNLASLYFYEFKEPVKAIEYYNEAIRINPHNFSYYQDLAGVYRYELNQFDKVEEVMLEAAQRDVAQDNNYYLYLVDFYDEQGNEDKFQEYLNKILSNNPNQNILDSLESSGYTST
;
A
#
# COMPACT_ATOMS: atom_id res chain seq x y z
N MET A 1 53.59 -54.38 -12.48
CA MET A 1 53.27 -53.09 -13.15
C MET A 1 51.83 -52.61 -12.91
N THR A 2 50.98 -53.38 -12.22
CA THR A 2 49.52 -53.13 -12.14
C THR A 2 49.10 -52.12 -11.06
N LYS A 3 49.75 -52.10 -9.89
CA LYS A 3 49.40 -51.19 -8.78
C LYS A 3 49.74 -49.71 -9.08
N LEU A 4 50.88 -49.45 -9.73
CA LEU A 4 51.31 -48.08 -10.06
C LEU A 4 50.37 -47.41 -11.08
N ASN A 5 49.86 -48.18 -12.05
CA ASN A 5 48.89 -47.71 -13.04
C ASN A 5 47.51 -47.47 -12.40
N GLN A 6 47.10 -48.29 -11.43
CA GLN A 6 45.86 -48.07 -10.68
C GLN A 6 45.90 -46.79 -9.84
N VAL A 7 47.01 -46.51 -9.16
CA VAL A 7 47.18 -45.28 -8.36
C VAL A 7 47.20 -44.03 -9.26
N LYS A 8 47.87 -44.09 -10.41
CA LYS A 8 47.84 -42.98 -11.39
C LYS A 8 46.44 -42.71 -11.90
N ASN A 9 45.70 -43.75 -12.29
CA ASN A 9 44.31 -43.61 -12.77
C ASN A 9 43.40 -43.03 -11.67
N LEU A 10 43.54 -43.47 -10.42
CA LEU A 10 42.76 -42.96 -9.30
C LEU A 10 43.04 -41.47 -9.03
N ASN A 11 44.31 -41.05 -9.04
CA ASN A 11 44.68 -39.64 -8.85
C ASN A 11 44.18 -38.75 -10.00
N THR A 12 44.21 -39.24 -11.25
CA THR A 12 43.64 -38.53 -12.39
C THR A 12 42.12 -38.39 -12.27
N LEU A 13 41.41 -39.44 -11.83
CA LEU A 13 39.96 -39.40 -11.58
C LEU A 13 39.59 -38.41 -10.47
N ILE A 14 40.33 -38.41 -9.36
CA ILE A 14 40.12 -37.46 -8.25
C ILE A 14 40.36 -36.03 -8.72
N PHE A 15 41.42 -35.79 -9.50
CA PHE A 15 41.71 -34.46 -10.04
C PHE A 15 40.58 -33.95 -10.96
N ILE A 16 40.09 -34.79 -11.87
CA ILE A 16 38.97 -34.44 -12.77
C ILE A 16 37.70 -34.15 -11.96
N ALA A 17 37.37 -34.99 -10.96
CA ALA A 17 36.20 -34.76 -10.10
C ALA A 17 36.30 -33.43 -9.35
N SER A 18 37.47 -33.09 -8.81
CA SER A 18 37.71 -31.81 -8.12
C SER A 18 37.56 -30.61 -9.06
N VAL A 19 38.04 -30.71 -10.30
CA VAL A 19 37.89 -29.65 -11.30
C VAL A 19 36.43 -29.47 -11.71
N VAL A 20 35.67 -30.57 -11.89
CA VAL A 20 34.23 -30.50 -12.21
C VAL A 20 33.44 -29.88 -11.06
N VAL A 21 33.74 -30.24 -9.81
CA VAL A 21 33.11 -29.63 -8.64
C VAL A 21 33.46 -28.15 -8.53
N ALA A 22 34.71 -27.75 -8.77
CA ALA A 22 35.11 -26.35 -8.76
C ALA A 22 34.43 -25.54 -9.87
N ILE A 23 34.31 -26.10 -11.08
CA ILE A 23 33.58 -25.46 -12.19
C ILE A 23 32.09 -25.36 -11.87
N ALA A 24 31.49 -26.40 -11.28
CA ALA A 24 30.09 -26.35 -10.85
C ALA A 24 29.87 -25.32 -9.75
N ILE A 25 30.76 -25.20 -8.77
CA ILE A 25 30.70 -24.17 -7.73
C ILE A 25 30.85 -22.77 -8.35
N VAL A 26 31.80 -22.57 -9.26
CA VAL A 26 31.98 -21.27 -9.94
C VAL A 26 30.77 -20.95 -10.82
N ALA A 27 30.22 -21.91 -11.57
CA ALA A 27 29.02 -21.72 -12.36
C ALA A 27 27.80 -21.42 -11.48
N VAL A 28 27.67 -22.08 -10.33
CA VAL A 28 26.64 -21.79 -9.33
C VAL A 28 26.82 -20.40 -8.73
N VAL A 29 28.04 -20.01 -8.36
CA VAL A 29 28.35 -18.66 -7.84
C VAL A 29 28.10 -17.59 -8.89
N LEU A 30 28.47 -17.82 -10.15
CA LEU A 30 28.21 -16.89 -11.25
C LEU A 30 26.72 -16.79 -11.56
N PHE A 31 26.02 -17.92 -11.61
CA PHE A 31 24.57 -17.97 -11.82
C PHE A 31 23.81 -17.30 -10.68
N PHE A 32 24.23 -17.49 -9.42
CA PHE A 32 23.67 -16.76 -8.28
C PHE A 32 24.08 -15.28 -8.25
N SER A 33 25.27 -14.92 -8.74
CA SER A 33 25.69 -13.51 -8.86
C SER A 33 24.92 -12.77 -9.96
N ASP A 34 24.58 -13.45 -11.04
CA ASP A 34 23.77 -12.90 -12.14
C ASP A 34 22.28 -12.90 -11.78
N ALA A 35 21.80 -13.90 -11.02
CA ALA A 35 20.42 -13.92 -10.51
C ALA A 35 20.17 -12.91 -9.37
N GLN A 36 21.22 -12.44 -8.69
CA GLN A 36 21.15 -11.40 -7.66
C GLN A 36 21.41 -9.98 -8.21
N LYS A 37 21.74 -9.84 -9.50
CA LYS A 37 21.61 -8.58 -10.22
C LYS A 37 20.12 -8.32 -10.45
N ALA A 38 19.43 -7.92 -9.38
CA ALA A 38 18.21 -7.14 -9.51
C ALA A 38 18.50 -6.05 -10.54
N SER A 39 17.74 -6.01 -11.62
CA SER A 39 17.88 -5.00 -12.66
C SER A 39 17.93 -3.63 -11.97
N THR A 40 19.09 -2.98 -12.02
CA THR A 40 19.23 -1.63 -11.49
C THR A 40 18.33 -0.73 -12.33
N TYR A 41 17.29 -0.21 -11.71
CA TYR A 41 16.35 0.68 -12.38
C TYR A 41 17.06 1.98 -12.75
N THR A 42 16.62 2.55 -13.87
CA THR A 42 17.00 3.86 -14.37
C THR A 42 15.74 4.70 -14.55
N VAL A 43 15.89 6.01 -14.77
CA VAL A 43 14.76 6.89 -15.08
C VAL A 43 13.98 6.42 -16.31
N ALA A 44 14.64 5.76 -17.27
CA ALA A 44 14.01 5.25 -18.48
C ALA A 44 12.98 4.13 -18.21
N ASP A 45 13.08 3.46 -17.06
CA ASP A 45 12.13 2.42 -16.65
C ASP A 45 10.82 3.01 -16.09
N PHE A 46 10.74 4.33 -15.93
CA PHE A 46 9.57 5.06 -15.43
C PHE A 46 9.14 6.15 -16.43
N PRO A 47 8.66 5.75 -17.63
CA PRO A 47 8.36 6.69 -18.71
C PRO A 47 7.30 7.73 -18.34
N ASP A 48 6.37 7.39 -17.42
CA ASP A 48 5.27 8.25 -17.01
C ASP A 48 5.61 9.12 -15.79
N ALA A 49 6.80 9.01 -15.20
CA ALA A 49 7.16 9.74 -13.98
C ALA A 49 7.06 11.27 -14.15
N ALA A 50 7.39 11.78 -15.32
CA ALA A 50 7.32 13.21 -15.63
C ALA A 50 5.88 13.78 -15.63
N SER A 51 4.86 12.92 -15.73
CA SER A 51 3.45 13.33 -15.66
C SER A 51 3.02 13.74 -14.25
N VAL A 52 3.69 13.20 -13.23
CA VAL A 52 3.36 13.40 -11.81
C VAL A 52 4.49 14.07 -11.03
N VAL A 53 5.69 14.16 -11.60
CA VAL A 53 6.86 14.83 -11.02
C VAL A 53 7.50 15.74 -12.06
N GLY A 54 7.36 17.06 -11.87
CA GLY A 54 7.94 18.03 -12.80
C GLY A 54 9.46 18.18 -12.71
N ASP A 55 10.06 17.78 -11.59
CA ASP A 55 11.49 17.92 -11.32
C ASP A 55 12.26 16.61 -11.62
N PRO A 56 13.15 16.59 -12.64
CA PRO A 56 13.95 15.42 -12.99
C PRO A 56 14.88 14.92 -11.86
N GLU A 57 15.36 15.80 -10.99
CA GLU A 57 16.23 15.41 -9.87
C GLU A 57 15.45 14.62 -8.82
N VAL A 58 14.18 14.98 -8.61
CA VAL A 58 13.27 14.23 -7.74
C VAL A 58 12.97 12.85 -8.34
N ILE A 59 12.80 12.76 -9.67
CA ILE A 59 12.62 11.46 -10.35
C ILE A 59 13.86 10.59 -10.14
N GLN A 60 15.06 11.12 -10.42
CA GLN A 60 16.31 10.38 -10.22
C GLN A 60 16.46 9.91 -8.77
N THR A 61 16.21 10.79 -7.80
CA THR A 61 16.28 10.47 -6.37
C THR A 61 15.35 9.31 -5.98
N ARG A 62 14.12 9.28 -6.52
CA ARG A 62 13.16 8.20 -6.25
C ARG A 62 13.61 6.87 -6.88
N VAL A 63 14.20 6.92 -8.08
CA VAL A 63 14.79 5.73 -8.73
C VAL A 63 15.97 5.20 -7.92
N ASP A 64 16.85 6.09 -7.44
CA ASP A 64 17.98 5.71 -6.60
C ASP A 64 17.51 5.06 -5.30
N LYS A 65 16.44 5.58 -4.69
CA LYS A 65 15.81 4.97 -3.51
C LYS A 65 15.21 3.60 -3.79
N ILE A 66 14.58 3.39 -4.95
CA ILE A 66 14.10 2.07 -5.35
C ILE A 66 15.26 1.07 -5.38
N ASN A 67 16.37 1.44 -6.04
CA ASN A 67 17.57 0.58 -6.12
C ASN A 67 18.19 0.32 -4.75
N GLU A 68 18.26 1.34 -3.89
CA GLU A 68 18.71 1.21 -2.50
C GLU A 68 17.85 0.18 -1.76
N TYR A 69 16.52 0.29 -1.80
CA TYR A 69 15.63 -0.65 -1.11
C TYR A 69 15.74 -2.08 -1.67
N TYR A 70 15.82 -2.25 -3.00
CA TYR A 70 16.07 -3.57 -3.60
C TYR A 70 17.39 -4.19 -3.13
N SER A 71 18.45 -3.38 -2.97
CA SER A 71 19.74 -3.86 -2.48
C SER A 71 19.70 -4.36 -1.03
N GLN A 72 18.71 -3.91 -0.25
CA GLN A 72 18.57 -4.29 1.15
C GLN A 72 17.70 -5.54 1.36
N LEU A 73 16.95 -5.99 0.35
CA LEU A 73 16.10 -7.18 0.48
C LEU A 73 16.89 -8.42 0.88
N GLY A 74 16.37 -9.19 1.83
CA GLY A 74 17.03 -10.35 2.43
C GLY A 74 18.12 -10.00 3.45
N SER A 75 18.47 -8.73 3.61
CA SER A 75 19.35 -8.28 4.70
C SER A 75 18.71 -8.56 6.06
N ASN A 76 19.52 -8.73 7.10
CA ASN A 76 19.04 -9.09 8.44
C ASN A 76 18.13 -10.34 8.47
N GLY A 77 18.32 -11.27 7.51
CA GLY A 77 17.47 -12.45 7.38
C GLY A 77 16.05 -12.15 6.89
N GLY A 78 15.84 -11.02 6.24
CA GLY A 78 14.54 -10.59 5.69
C GLY A 78 13.61 -9.96 6.72
N ALA A 79 14.09 -9.65 7.92
CA ALA A 79 13.28 -9.04 8.98
C ALA A 79 12.68 -7.68 8.57
N ASP A 80 13.39 -6.94 7.71
CA ASP A 80 13.01 -5.61 7.25
C ASP A 80 12.38 -5.61 5.84
N ASP A 81 12.23 -6.78 5.20
CA ASP A 81 11.74 -6.90 3.82
C ASP A 81 10.34 -6.30 3.65
N PHE A 82 9.49 -6.43 4.67
CA PHE A 82 8.19 -5.76 4.71
C PHE A 82 8.33 -4.25 4.46
N ILE A 83 9.25 -3.59 5.18
CA ILE A 83 9.45 -2.14 5.12
C ILE A 83 10.02 -1.75 3.76
N TYR A 84 10.97 -2.52 3.23
CA TYR A 84 11.55 -2.26 1.91
C TYR A 84 10.52 -2.40 0.80
N TRP A 85 9.75 -3.49 0.78
CA TRP A 85 8.68 -3.67 -0.21
C TRP A 85 7.60 -2.60 -0.13
N MET A 86 7.20 -2.20 1.09
CA MET A 86 6.26 -1.10 1.31
C MET A 86 6.78 0.22 0.69
N ASN A 87 8.05 0.55 0.91
CA ASN A 87 8.67 1.76 0.40
C ASN A 87 8.95 1.71 -1.10
N ILE A 88 9.32 0.55 -1.64
CA ILE A 88 9.43 0.33 -3.10
C ILE A 88 8.08 0.64 -3.76
N GLY A 89 6.98 0.10 -3.22
CA GLY A 89 5.65 0.35 -3.75
C GLY A 89 5.28 1.84 -3.72
N LEU A 90 5.61 2.53 -2.63
CA LEU A 90 5.40 3.98 -2.52
C LEU A 90 6.21 4.77 -3.56
N MET A 91 7.48 4.45 -3.76
CA MET A 91 8.32 5.14 -4.75
C MET A 91 7.81 4.89 -6.17
N LYS A 92 7.45 3.64 -6.51
CA LYS A 92 6.90 3.29 -7.83
C LYS A 92 5.58 4.00 -8.10
N ARG A 93 4.66 4.05 -7.13
CA ARG A 93 3.40 4.80 -7.26
C ARG A 93 3.67 6.28 -7.51
N ASN A 94 4.63 6.85 -6.80
CA ASN A 94 5.04 8.25 -6.95
C ASN A 94 5.77 8.54 -8.27
N LEU A 95 6.13 7.52 -9.03
CA LEU A 95 6.70 7.60 -10.38
C LEU A 95 5.68 7.17 -11.45
N ALA A 96 4.39 7.09 -11.10
CA ALA A 96 3.30 6.58 -11.94
C ALA A 96 3.46 5.13 -12.43
N ASP A 97 4.41 4.36 -11.88
CA ASP A 97 4.49 2.90 -12.08
C ASP A 97 3.51 2.20 -11.13
N TYR A 98 2.22 2.31 -11.47
CA TYR A 98 1.13 1.79 -10.65
C TYR A 98 1.12 0.26 -10.55
N ARG A 99 1.45 -0.45 -11.64
CA ARG A 99 1.52 -1.92 -11.61
C ARG A 99 2.72 -2.42 -10.82
N GLY A 100 3.88 -1.76 -10.93
CA GLY A 100 5.01 -2.08 -10.08
C GLY A 100 4.75 -1.74 -8.61
N ALA A 101 4.00 -0.67 -8.33
CA ALA A 101 3.58 -0.34 -6.97
C ALA A 101 2.69 -1.42 -6.36
N GLU A 102 1.68 -1.86 -7.13
CA GLU A 102 0.80 -2.97 -6.76
C GLU A 102 1.61 -4.22 -6.41
N GLY A 103 2.52 -4.65 -7.29
CA GLY A 103 3.35 -5.82 -7.07
C GLY A 103 4.21 -5.72 -5.82
N ALA A 104 4.87 -4.57 -5.60
CA ALA A 104 5.69 -4.35 -4.41
C ALA A 104 4.87 -4.35 -3.12
N TRP A 105 3.67 -3.77 -3.12
CA TRP A 105 2.78 -3.82 -1.96
C TRP A 105 2.20 -5.21 -1.70
N GLN A 106 1.93 -6.00 -2.75
CA GLN A 106 1.58 -7.42 -2.60
C GLN A 106 2.72 -8.22 -1.98
N GLU A 107 3.97 -7.99 -2.42
CA GLU A 107 5.13 -8.60 -1.78
C GLU A 107 5.27 -8.17 -0.32
N ALA A 108 5.08 -6.89 0.02
CA ALA A 108 5.07 -6.46 1.42
C ALA A 108 4.05 -7.26 2.25
N LEU A 109 2.84 -7.48 1.72
CA LEU A 109 1.81 -8.27 2.39
C LEU A 109 2.15 -9.76 2.57
N ASN A 110 3.07 -10.31 1.77
CA ASN A 110 3.61 -11.66 1.99
C ASN A 110 4.49 -11.75 3.25
N HIS A 111 5.09 -10.62 3.67
CA HIS A 111 5.91 -10.53 4.89
C HIS A 111 5.11 -10.09 6.12
N GLY A 112 3.99 -9.38 5.94
CA GLY A 112 3.15 -8.96 7.06
C GLY A 112 1.92 -8.16 6.64
N ARG A 113 0.80 -8.40 7.33
CA ARG A 113 -0.43 -7.61 7.13
C ARG A 113 -0.27 -6.22 7.75
N ASN A 114 -0.65 -5.18 7.02
CA ASN A 114 -0.54 -3.80 7.48
C ASN A 114 -1.66 -2.93 6.89
N SER A 115 -2.32 -2.14 7.73
CA SER A 115 -3.47 -1.32 7.28
C SER A 115 -3.08 -0.26 6.25
N VAL A 116 -1.88 0.33 6.35
CA VAL A 116 -1.39 1.35 5.41
C VAL A 116 -1.17 0.75 4.04
N VAL A 117 -0.57 -0.45 3.95
CA VAL A 117 -0.39 -1.15 2.66
C VAL A 117 -1.73 -1.50 2.03
N PHE A 118 -2.70 -1.97 2.82
CA PHE A 118 -4.05 -2.21 2.33
C PHE A 118 -4.75 -0.92 1.87
N GLY A 119 -4.66 0.18 2.63
CA GLY A 119 -5.20 1.47 2.23
C GLY A 119 -4.55 2.02 0.96
N ASN A 120 -3.24 1.85 0.79
CA ASN A 120 -2.51 2.22 -0.42
C ASN A 120 -2.99 1.44 -1.64
N LEU A 121 -3.15 0.11 -1.51
CA LEU A 121 -3.72 -0.73 -2.56
C LEU A 121 -5.16 -0.31 -2.86
N ALA A 122 -5.98 -0.04 -1.85
CA ALA A 122 -7.35 0.41 -2.03
C ALA A 122 -7.42 1.70 -2.86
N SER A 123 -6.64 2.72 -2.49
CA SER A 123 -6.55 3.98 -3.23
C SER A 123 -6.02 3.79 -4.65
N LEU A 124 -5.05 2.89 -4.86
CA LEU A 124 -4.53 2.57 -6.20
C LEU A 124 -5.63 1.97 -7.09
N TYR A 125 -6.37 1.01 -6.54
CA TYR A 125 -7.47 0.34 -7.23
C TYR A 125 -8.63 1.32 -7.53
N PHE A 126 -8.90 2.24 -6.62
CA PHE A 126 -9.93 3.25 -6.80
C PHE A 126 -9.52 4.31 -7.84
N TYR A 127 -8.42 5.00 -7.61
CA TYR A 127 -8.07 6.18 -8.40
C TYR A 127 -7.38 5.87 -9.72
N GLU A 128 -6.48 4.88 -9.75
CA GLU A 128 -5.62 4.63 -10.92
C GLU A 128 -6.17 3.50 -11.80
N PHE A 129 -6.65 2.40 -11.19
CA PHE A 129 -7.18 1.27 -11.95
C PHE A 129 -8.68 1.34 -12.25
N LYS A 130 -9.42 2.24 -11.57
CA LYS A 130 -10.88 2.39 -11.74
C LYS A 130 -11.65 1.09 -11.49
N GLU A 131 -11.22 0.34 -10.47
CA GLU A 131 -11.80 -0.93 -10.04
C GLU A 131 -12.39 -0.78 -8.62
N PRO A 132 -13.56 -0.15 -8.48
CA PRO A 132 -14.11 0.24 -7.17
C PRO A 132 -14.44 -0.94 -6.25
N VAL A 133 -14.85 -2.09 -6.81
CA VAL A 133 -15.14 -3.30 -6.02
C VAL A 133 -13.88 -3.80 -5.31
N LYS A 134 -12.74 -3.80 -6.00
CA LYS A 134 -11.47 -4.23 -5.42
C LYS A 134 -10.90 -3.21 -4.44
N ALA A 135 -11.16 -1.92 -4.68
CA ALA A 135 -10.86 -0.88 -3.70
C ALA A 135 -11.62 -1.10 -2.38
N ILE A 136 -12.92 -1.43 -2.46
CA ILE A 136 -13.74 -1.75 -1.28
C ILE A 136 -13.16 -2.92 -0.49
N GLU A 137 -12.76 -4.00 -1.17
CA GLU A 137 -12.13 -5.16 -0.52
C GLU A 137 -10.88 -4.76 0.28
N TYR A 138 -10.00 -3.95 -0.31
CA TYR A 138 -8.79 -3.50 0.36
C TYR A 138 -9.04 -2.45 1.46
N TYR A 139 -9.99 -1.51 1.29
CA TYR A 139 -10.38 -0.59 2.36
C TYR A 139 -10.94 -1.35 3.56
N ASN A 140 -11.78 -2.36 3.33
CA ASN A 140 -12.31 -3.21 4.40
C ASN A 140 -11.19 -3.95 5.15
N GLU A 141 -10.17 -4.43 4.46
CA GLU A 141 -9.00 -5.03 5.12
C GLU A 141 -8.17 -4.00 5.91
N ALA A 142 -8.03 -2.79 5.40
CA ALA A 142 -7.36 -1.69 6.12
C ALA A 142 -8.11 -1.33 7.41
N ILE A 143 -9.44 -1.18 7.33
CA ILE A 143 -10.36 -0.91 8.43
C ILE A 143 -10.33 -2.05 9.46
N ARG A 144 -10.33 -3.32 9.01
CA ARG A 144 -10.28 -4.47 9.92
C ARG A 144 -9.02 -4.49 10.78
N ILE A 145 -7.90 -3.98 10.27
CA ILE A 145 -6.62 -3.92 11.00
C ILE A 145 -6.54 -2.64 11.85
N ASN A 146 -7.00 -1.50 11.33
CA ASN A 146 -7.02 -0.24 12.04
C ASN A 146 -8.43 0.40 11.98
N PRO A 147 -9.32 0.01 12.90
CA PRO A 147 -10.73 0.39 12.86
C PRO A 147 -11.01 1.83 13.30
N HIS A 148 -9.99 2.59 13.75
CA HIS A 148 -10.14 3.98 14.19
C HIS A 148 -9.53 4.97 13.18
N ASN A 149 -9.13 4.51 12.00
CA ASN A 149 -8.63 5.41 10.97
C ASN A 149 -9.79 5.99 10.14
N PHE A 150 -10.17 7.22 10.48
CA PHE A 150 -11.23 7.97 9.81
C PHE A 150 -11.07 8.01 8.28
N SER A 151 -9.85 8.22 7.77
CA SER A 151 -9.60 8.33 6.33
C SER A 151 -10.03 7.08 5.56
N TYR A 152 -9.89 5.88 6.14
CA TYR A 152 -10.32 4.66 5.43
C TYR A 152 -11.83 4.57 5.28
N TYR A 153 -12.61 5.01 6.28
CA TYR A 153 -14.06 5.07 6.17
C TYR A 153 -14.51 6.18 5.21
N GLN A 154 -13.84 7.34 5.26
CA GLN A 154 -14.11 8.44 4.33
C GLN A 154 -13.87 8.02 2.87
N ASP A 155 -12.73 7.40 2.59
CA ASP A 155 -12.41 6.95 1.24
C ASP A 155 -13.37 5.84 0.78
N LEU A 156 -13.69 4.88 1.66
CA LEU A 156 -14.68 3.83 1.37
C LEU A 156 -16.07 4.40 1.06
N ALA A 157 -16.54 5.36 1.87
CA ALA A 157 -17.77 6.09 1.59
C ALA A 157 -17.70 6.86 0.27
N GLY A 158 -16.53 7.44 -0.06
CA GLY A 158 -16.26 8.05 -1.36
C GLY A 158 -16.43 7.09 -2.53
N VAL A 159 -15.98 5.83 -2.40
CA VAL A 159 -16.19 4.80 -3.43
C VAL A 159 -17.70 4.54 -3.63
N TYR A 160 -18.45 4.34 -2.55
CA TYR A 160 -19.90 4.12 -2.64
C TYR A 160 -20.64 5.32 -3.21
N ARG A 161 -20.25 6.52 -2.79
CA ARG A 161 -20.89 7.78 -3.15
C ARG A 161 -20.65 8.15 -4.61
N TYR A 162 -19.40 8.20 -5.03
CA TYR A 162 -19.03 8.83 -6.31
C TYR A 162 -18.92 7.83 -7.47
N GLU A 163 -18.54 6.58 -7.21
CA GLU A 163 -18.41 5.58 -8.29
C GLU A 163 -19.62 4.66 -8.41
N LEU A 164 -20.17 4.23 -7.26
CA LEU A 164 -21.24 3.24 -7.26
C LEU A 164 -22.65 3.85 -7.13
N ASN A 165 -22.77 5.13 -6.76
CA ASN A 165 -24.03 5.80 -6.46
C ASN A 165 -24.89 5.02 -5.44
N GLN A 166 -24.26 4.37 -4.48
CA GLN A 166 -24.90 3.58 -3.42
C GLN A 166 -24.99 4.42 -2.14
N PHE A 167 -25.89 5.40 -2.12
CA PHE A 167 -26.00 6.36 -1.01
C PHE A 167 -26.36 5.72 0.33
N ASP A 168 -27.17 4.67 0.34
CA ASP A 168 -27.48 3.91 1.58
C ASP A 168 -26.22 3.32 2.23
N LYS A 169 -25.22 2.94 1.42
CA LYS A 169 -23.95 2.39 1.91
C LYS A 169 -23.06 3.45 2.56
N VAL A 170 -23.20 4.72 2.18
CA VAL A 170 -22.47 5.83 2.81
C VAL A 170 -22.89 5.94 4.28
N GLU A 171 -24.20 5.91 4.54
CA GLU A 171 -24.76 5.94 5.90
C GLU A 171 -24.29 4.72 6.71
N GLU A 172 -24.40 3.53 6.14
CA GLU A 172 -23.98 2.27 6.79
C GLU A 172 -22.50 2.32 7.24
N VAL A 173 -21.60 2.74 6.36
CA VAL A 173 -20.15 2.83 6.64
C VAL A 173 -19.86 3.83 7.76
N MET A 174 -20.48 5.01 7.72
CA MET A 174 -20.24 6.05 8.73
C MET A 174 -20.82 5.67 10.09
N LEU A 175 -21.98 5.00 10.12
CA LEU A 175 -22.55 4.51 11.37
C LEU A 175 -21.74 3.35 11.96
N GLU A 176 -21.21 2.45 11.12
CA GLU A 176 -20.28 1.42 11.57
C GLU A 176 -19.02 2.04 12.20
N ALA A 177 -18.47 3.08 11.58
CA ALA A 177 -17.30 3.78 12.06
C ALA A 177 -17.56 4.49 13.41
N ALA A 178 -18.69 5.20 13.53
CA ALA A 178 -19.12 5.84 14.77
C ALA A 178 -19.30 4.85 15.92
N GLN A 179 -19.76 3.63 15.63
CA GLN A 179 -19.90 2.57 16.65
C GLN A 179 -18.54 2.02 17.11
N ARG A 180 -17.54 1.99 16.22
CA ARG A 180 -16.20 1.48 16.52
C ARG A 180 -15.33 2.51 17.24
N ASP A 181 -15.46 3.77 16.88
CA ASP A 181 -14.67 4.89 17.42
C ASP A 181 -15.59 5.88 18.15
N VAL A 182 -16.17 5.42 19.26
CA VAL A 182 -17.14 6.18 20.07
C VAL A 182 -16.59 7.50 20.59
N ALA A 183 -15.26 7.61 20.76
CA ALA A 183 -14.62 8.85 21.19
C ALA A 183 -14.66 9.95 20.12
N GLN A 184 -14.81 9.57 18.86
CA GLN A 184 -14.75 10.44 17.69
C GLN A 184 -16.00 10.32 16.81
N ASP A 185 -17.10 9.77 17.37
CA ASP A 185 -18.36 9.50 16.67
C ASP A 185 -18.93 10.75 15.96
N ASN A 186 -18.78 11.91 16.58
CA ASN A 186 -19.18 13.20 16.03
C ASN A 186 -18.52 13.54 14.69
N ASN A 187 -17.29 13.08 14.41
CA ASN A 187 -16.67 13.31 13.10
C ASN A 187 -17.41 12.54 11.99
N TYR A 188 -17.87 11.32 12.29
CA TYR A 188 -18.61 10.50 11.33
C TYR A 188 -20.05 11.00 11.15
N TYR A 189 -20.68 11.49 12.22
CA TYR A 189 -21.97 12.18 12.10
C TYR A 189 -21.86 13.49 11.34
N LEU A 190 -20.78 14.25 11.51
CA LEU A 190 -20.53 15.48 10.76
C LEU A 190 -20.41 15.20 9.26
N TYR A 191 -19.71 14.12 8.88
CA TYR A 191 -19.69 13.66 7.49
C TYR A 191 -21.10 13.39 6.95
N LEU A 192 -21.98 12.79 7.75
CA LEU A 192 -23.36 12.52 7.34
C LEU A 192 -24.21 13.79 7.26
N VAL A 193 -23.98 14.79 8.12
CA VAL A 193 -24.61 16.11 8.01
C VAL A 193 -24.27 16.73 6.65
N ASP A 194 -22.99 16.84 6.31
CA ASP A 194 -22.54 17.38 5.02
C ASP A 194 -23.14 16.60 3.85
N PHE A 195 -23.12 15.27 3.92
CA PHE A 195 -23.63 14.39 2.88
C PHE A 195 -25.13 14.55 2.62
N TYR A 196 -25.95 14.71 3.67
CA TYR A 196 -27.40 14.86 3.52
C TYR A 196 -27.82 16.30 3.20
N ASP A 197 -27.05 17.30 3.62
CA ASP A 197 -27.20 18.69 3.17
C ASP A 197 -27.02 18.79 1.65
N GLU A 198 -25.96 18.18 1.11
CA GLU A 198 -25.71 18.14 -0.34
C GLU A 198 -26.82 17.42 -1.13
N GLN A 199 -27.53 16.48 -0.51
CA GLN A 199 -28.69 15.81 -1.11
C GLN A 199 -30.00 16.58 -0.94
N GLY A 200 -30.04 17.63 -0.12
CA GLY A 200 -31.26 18.32 0.28
C GLY A 200 -32.21 17.44 1.11
N ASN A 201 -31.68 16.42 1.79
CA ASN A 201 -32.45 15.53 2.66
C ASN A 201 -32.51 16.10 4.08
N GLU A 202 -33.44 17.03 4.29
CA GLU A 202 -33.60 17.76 5.55
C GLU A 202 -33.84 16.84 6.75
N ASP A 203 -34.62 15.76 6.57
CA ASP A 203 -34.95 14.85 7.67
C ASP A 203 -33.70 14.16 8.23
N LYS A 204 -32.84 13.64 7.34
CA LYS A 204 -31.58 12.99 7.73
C LYS A 204 -30.54 14.00 8.19
N PHE A 205 -30.47 15.16 7.56
CA PHE A 205 -29.62 16.27 8.01
C PHE A 205 -29.90 16.61 9.49
N GLN A 206 -31.17 16.86 9.83
CA GLN A 206 -31.58 17.17 11.20
C GLN A 206 -31.37 15.99 12.15
N GLU A 207 -31.54 14.75 11.69
CA GLU A 207 -31.27 13.55 12.50
C GLU A 207 -29.82 13.54 13.01
N TYR A 208 -28.83 13.73 12.12
CA TYR A 208 -27.42 13.68 12.50
C TYR A 208 -26.93 14.92 13.22
N LEU A 209 -27.45 16.10 12.86
CA LEU A 209 -27.17 17.32 13.61
C LEU A 209 -27.58 17.17 15.08
N ASN A 210 -28.78 16.64 15.33
CA ASN A 210 -29.26 16.39 16.69
C ASN A 210 -28.44 15.33 17.43
N LYS A 211 -27.94 14.28 16.74
CA LYS A 211 -27.02 13.30 17.33
C LYS A 211 -25.73 13.95 17.82
N ILE A 212 -25.13 14.82 17.00
CA ILE A 212 -23.92 15.57 17.37
C ILE A 212 -24.18 16.42 18.61
N LEU A 213 -25.22 17.25 18.58
CA LEU A 213 -25.55 18.17 19.68
C LEU A 213 -25.90 17.45 21.00
N SER A 214 -26.47 16.24 20.91
CA SER A 214 -26.80 15.41 22.08
C SER A 214 -25.58 14.71 22.69
N ASN A 215 -24.48 14.57 21.95
CA ASN A 215 -23.27 13.84 22.37
C ASN A 215 -22.15 14.76 22.88
N ASN A 216 -22.48 15.93 23.42
CA ASN A 216 -21.50 16.90 23.98
C ASN A 216 -20.32 17.16 23.02
N PRO A 217 -20.57 17.75 21.84
CA PRO A 217 -19.53 17.95 20.84
C PRO A 217 -18.40 18.82 21.39
N ASN A 218 -17.16 18.51 20.99
CA ASN A 218 -16.02 19.35 21.33
C ASN A 218 -16.04 20.65 20.49
N GLN A 219 -15.23 21.64 20.88
CA GLN A 219 -15.22 22.94 20.21
C GLN A 219 -14.91 22.84 18.71
N ASN A 220 -14.03 21.94 18.29
CA ASN A 220 -13.70 21.79 16.87
C ASN A 220 -14.92 21.39 16.03
N ILE A 221 -15.76 20.49 16.55
CA ILE A 221 -17.00 20.08 15.88
C ILE A 221 -17.99 21.27 15.80
N LEU A 222 -18.11 22.04 16.88
CA LEU A 222 -18.97 23.24 16.88
C LEU A 222 -18.49 24.28 15.86
N ASP A 223 -17.19 24.53 15.82
CA ASP A 223 -16.58 25.46 14.85
C ASP A 223 -16.82 24.98 13.41
N SER A 224 -16.73 23.67 13.15
CA SER A 224 -17.06 23.09 11.85
C SER A 224 -18.52 23.33 11.46
N LEU A 225 -19.46 23.03 12.36
CA LEU A 225 -20.89 23.30 12.12
C LEU A 225 -21.17 24.78 11.83
N GLU A 226 -20.58 25.68 12.63
CA GLU A 226 -20.71 27.14 12.42
C GLU A 226 -20.15 27.57 11.06
N SER A 227 -18.97 27.09 10.69
CA SER A 227 -18.33 27.41 9.41
C SER A 227 -19.13 26.93 8.20
N SER A 228 -19.82 25.80 8.33
CA SER A 228 -20.73 25.27 7.31
C SER A 228 -22.11 25.94 7.32
N GLY A 229 -22.37 26.85 8.26
CA GLY A 229 -23.64 27.56 8.39
C GLY A 229 -24.73 26.76 9.11
N TYR A 230 -24.39 25.62 9.72
CA TYR A 230 -25.29 24.75 10.47
C TYR A 230 -25.40 25.23 11.92
N THR A 231 -25.93 26.43 12.15
CA THR A 231 -26.14 26.93 13.53
C THR A 231 -27.51 26.55 14.05
N SER A 232 -27.58 26.18 15.33
CA SER A 232 -28.83 25.98 16.04
C SER A 232 -29.56 27.33 16.17
N THR A 233 -30.68 27.50 15.46
CA THR A 233 -31.66 28.57 15.75
C THR A 233 -32.52 28.23 16.96
#